data_AF-A0A9D5SMJ7-F1
#
_entry.id   AF-A0A9D5SMJ7-F1
#
_cell.length_a   1.000
_cell.length_b   1.000
_cell.length_c   1.000
_cell.angle_alpha   90.00
_cell.angle_beta   90.00
_cell.angle_gamma   90.00
#
_symmetry.space_group_name_H-M   'P 1'
#
loop_
_entity.id
_entity.type
_entity.pdbx_description
1 polymer ?
#
loop_
_entity_poly.entity_id
_entity_poly.type
_entity_poly.pdbx_seq_one_letter_code
_entity_poly.pdbx_strand_id
1 'polypeptide(L)'
;MGKSTVAANLAMSLARRGKQVLLCDCDFDMRCLDLVLGVENDILYDIYDVAKGRVTLQDALLRDERTENLWFAAAPYRGGGDI
;
A
#
# COMPACT_ATOMS: atom_id res chain seq x y z
N MET A 1 -6.56 -16.68 8.55
CA MET A 1 -7.66 -16.00 7.83
C MET A 1 -7.85 -14.63 8.47
N GLY A 2 -7.88 -13.52 7.71
CA GLY A 2 -8.28 -12.19 8.21
C GLY A 2 -7.17 -11.14 8.47
N LYS A 3 -5.90 -11.43 8.18
CA LYS A 3 -4.78 -10.49 8.46
C LYS A 3 -4.96 -9.16 7.73
N SER A 4 -5.17 -9.20 6.42
CA SER A 4 -5.33 -8.02 5.57
C SER A 4 -6.56 -7.21 5.96
N THR A 5 -7.68 -7.87 6.27
CA THR A 5 -8.90 -7.23 6.76
C THR A 5 -8.66 -6.50 8.08
N VAL A 6 -7.99 -7.15 9.04
CA VAL A 6 -7.67 -6.53 10.34
C VAL A 6 -6.68 -5.38 10.15
N ALA A 7 -5.65 -5.54 9.32
CA ALA A 7 -4.65 -4.51 9.06
C ALA A 7 -5.27 -3.26 8.43
N ALA A 8 -6.08 -3.42 7.38
CA ALA A 8 -6.76 -2.30 6.73
C ALA A 8 -7.67 -1.54 7.70
N ASN A 9 -8.53 -2.26 8.43
CA ASN A 9 -9.47 -1.63 9.35
C ASN A 9 -8.77 -0.96 10.53
N LEU A 10 -7.70 -1.57 11.06
CA LEU A 10 -6.91 -0.96 12.13
C LEU A 10 -6.23 0.31 11.65
N ALA A 11 -5.62 0.28 10.47
CA ALA A 11 -4.96 1.44 9.88
C ALA A 11 -5.95 2.60 9.66
N MET A 12 -7.10 2.33 9.05
CA MET A 12 -8.18 3.31 8.89
C MET A 12 -8.66 3.86 10.25
N SER A 13 -8.82 2.99 11.25
CA SER A 13 -9.27 3.38 12.59
C SER A 13 -8.27 4.29 13.32
N LEU A 14 -6.96 4.06 13.13
CA LEU A 14 -5.91 4.91 13.67
C LEU A 14 -5.84 6.25 12.93
N ALA A 15 -5.92 6.22 11.60
CA ALA A 15 -5.91 7.43 10.77
C ALA A 15 -7.10 8.35 11.06
N ARG A 16 -8.30 7.79 11.19
CA ARG A 16 -9.52 8.53 11.62
C ARG A 16 -9.43 9.13 13.03
N ARG A 17 -8.50 8.65 13.87
CA ARG A 17 -8.19 9.25 15.18
C ARG A 17 -7.09 10.31 15.09
N GLY A 18 -6.80 10.81 13.89
CA GLY A 18 -5.82 11.86 13.63
C GLY A 18 -4.36 11.39 13.69
N LYS A 19 -4.10 10.08 13.62
CA LYS A 19 -2.72 9.57 13.55
C LYS A 19 -2.26 9.54 12.10
N GLN A 20 -1.00 9.86 11.86
CA GLN A 20 -0.36 9.59 10.58
C GLN A 20 -0.03 8.10 10.50
N VAL A 21 -0.59 7.42 9.51
CA VAL A 21 -0.50 5.95 9.38
C VAL A 21 0.00 5.60 7.99
N LEU A 22 1.05 4.78 7.94
CA LEU A 22 1.47 4.09 6.73
C LEU A 22 1.09 2.61 6.85
N LEU A 23 0.28 2.14 5.89
CA LEU A 23 -0.07 0.74 5.75
C LEU A 23 0.81 0.12 4.66
N CYS A 24 1.69 -0.80 5.05
CA CYS A 24 2.55 -1.52 4.10
C CYS A 24 1.96 -2.88 3.79
N ASP A 25 1.78 -3.18 2.50
CA ASP A 25 1.56 -4.56 2.07
C ASP A 25 2.93 -5.25 1.92
N CYS A 26 3.10 -6.37 2.63
CA CYS A 26 4.32 -7.18 2.62
C CYS A 26 4.05 -8.60 2.13
N ASP A 27 2.89 -8.83 1.50
CA ASP A 27 2.53 -10.10 0.87
C ASP A 27 2.93 -10.08 -0.61
N PHE A 28 4.13 -10.59 -0.90
CA PHE A 28 4.71 -10.61 -2.26
C PHE A 28 3.97 -11.55 -3.21
N ASP A 29 3.20 -12.49 -2.69
CA ASP A 29 2.54 -13.52 -3.50
C ASP A 29 1.08 -13.16 -3.75
N MET A 30 0.39 -12.56 -2.78
CA MET A 30 -1.04 -12.25 -2.86
C MET A 30 -1.33 -10.82 -2.39
N ARG A 31 -1.20 -9.88 -3.33
CA ARG A 31 -1.64 -8.48 -3.18
C ARG A 31 -3.14 -8.41 -2.92
N CYS A 32 -3.48 -8.32 -1.64
CA CYS A 32 -4.87 -8.32 -1.19
C CYS A 32 -5.25 -6.99 -0.53
N LEU A 33 -4.26 -6.19 -0.12
CA LEU A 33 -4.53 -4.98 0.65
C LEU A 33 -4.89 -3.82 -0.25
N ASP A 34 -4.29 -3.73 -1.44
CA ASP A 34 -4.65 -2.83 -2.51
C ASP A 34 -6.11 -3.00 -2.96
N LEU A 35 -6.56 -4.24 -3.15
CA LEU A 35 -7.97 -4.57 -3.45
C LEU A 35 -8.92 -4.17 -2.32
N VAL A 36 -8.52 -4.38 -1.07
CA VAL A 36 -9.34 -3.99 0.10
C VAL A 36 -9.44 -2.46 0.22
N LEU A 37 -8.39 -1.74 -0.15
CA LEU A 37 -8.38 -0.29 -0.18
C LEU A 37 -9.06 0.27 -1.45
N GLY A 38 -9.16 -0.52 -2.51
CA GLY A 38 -9.73 -0.13 -3.81
C GLY A 38 -8.81 0.79 -4.60
N VAL A 39 -7.49 0.59 -4.49
CA VAL A 39 -6.43 1.40 -5.13
C VAL A 39 -5.61 0.58 -6.12
N GLU A 40 -6.04 -0.63 -6.48
CA GLU A 40 -5.27 -1.57 -7.30
C GLU A 40 -4.91 -1.02 -8.68
N ASN A 41 -5.71 -0.09 -9.22
CA ASN A 41 -5.47 0.54 -10.52
C ASN A 41 -4.58 1.79 -10.43
N ASP A 42 -4.32 2.30 -9.22
CA ASP A 42 -3.56 3.53 -8.99
C ASP A 42 -2.08 3.27 -8.66
N ILE A 43 -1.70 1.99 -8.49
CA ILE A 43 -0.33 1.59 -8.13
C ILE A 43 0.55 1.63 -9.35
N LEU A 44 1.32 2.71 -9.48
CA LEU A 44 2.32 2.88 -10.55
C LEU A 44 3.70 2.30 -10.17
N TYR A 45 4.09 2.43 -8.90
CA TYR A 45 5.37 1.96 -8.36
C TYR A 45 5.14 1.25 -7.02
N ASP A 46 6.07 0.37 -6.67
CA ASP A 46 6.02 -0.36 -5.40
C ASP A 46 7.33 -0.25 -4.59
N ILE A 47 7.36 -0.87 -3.41
CA ILE A 47 8.53 -0.79 -2.52
C ILE A 47 9.81 -1.39 -3.13
N TYR A 48 9.72 -2.25 -4.13
CA TYR A 48 10.89 -2.79 -4.83
C TYR A 48 11.52 -1.73 -5.75
N ASP A 49 10.72 -0.91 -6.43
CA ASP A 49 11.24 0.18 -7.26
C ASP A 49 11.99 1.22 -6.41
N VAL A 50 11.49 1.50 -5.21
CA VAL A 50 12.18 2.35 -4.22
C VAL A 50 13.50 1.69 -3.79
N ALA A 51 13.49 0.40 -3.45
CA ALA A 51 14.69 -0.33 -3.04
C ALA A 51 15.76 -0.42 -4.16
N LYS A 52 15.34 -0.39 -5.43
CA LYS A 52 16.23 -0.32 -6.60
C LYS A 52 16.68 1.09 -6.96
N GLY A 53 16.19 2.11 -6.25
CA GLY A 53 16.50 3.51 -6.52
C GLY A 53 15.92 4.03 -7.84
N ARG A 54 14.87 3.38 -8.37
CA ARG A 54 14.20 3.80 -9.61
C ARG A 54 13.30 5.02 -9.37
N VAL A 55 12.67 5.08 -8.20
CA VAL A 55 11.76 6.15 -7.79
C VAL A 55 12.00 6.54 -6.33
N THR A 56 11.49 7.70 -5.92
CA THR A 56 11.52 8.09 -4.51
C THR A 56 10.45 7.35 -3.70
N LEU A 57 10.58 7.31 -2.37
CA LEU A 57 9.51 6.76 -1.53
C LEU A 57 8.20 7.54 -1.72
N GLN A 58 8.26 8.86 -1.89
CA GLN A 58 7.09 9.69 -2.08
C GLN A 58 6.30 9.32 -3.34
N ASP A 59 7.00 8.96 -4.43
CA ASP A 59 6.36 8.56 -5.69
C ASP A 59 5.69 7.18 -5.60
N ALA A 60 6.13 6.32 -4.68
CA ALA A 60 5.60 4.97 -4.49
C ALA A 60 4.50 4.87 -3.43
N LEU A 61 4.26 5.94 -2.65
CA LEU A 61 3.22 5.96 -1.62
C LEU A 61 1.91 6.50 -2.17
N LEU A 62 0.85 5.71 -2.03
CA LEU A 62 -0.51 6.13 -2.36
C LEU A 62 -1.17 6.74 -1.12
N ARG A 63 -1.86 7.86 -1.27
CA ARG A 63 -2.70 8.41 -0.19
C ARG A 63 -4.12 7.88 -0.34
N ASP A 64 -4.70 7.35 0.73
CA ASP A 64 -6.11 6.96 0.71
C ASP A 64 -7.00 8.20 0.58
N GLU A 65 -7.85 8.24 -0.44
CA GLU A 65 -8.75 9.37 -0.68
C GLU A 65 -9.88 9.45 0.35
N ARG A 66 -10.24 8.32 0.95
CA ARG A 66 -11.39 8.19 1.87
C ARG A 66 -11.02 8.48 3.31
N THR A 67 -9.75 8.34 3.67
CA THR A 67 -9.26 8.46 5.04
C THR A 67 -8.07 9.40 5.08
N GLU A 68 -8.30 10.59 5.61
CA GLU A 68 -7.22 11.54 5.87
C GLU A 68 -6.15 10.91 6.77
N ASN A 69 -4.88 11.21 6.49
CA ASN A 69 -3.69 10.70 7.20
C ASN A 69 -3.39 9.20 7.02
N LEU A 70 -3.97 8.53 6.04
CA LEU A 70 -3.62 7.17 5.66
C LEU A 70 -2.85 7.14 4.33
N TRP A 71 -1.70 6.48 4.35
CA TRP A 71 -0.90 6.17 3.16
C TRP A 71 -0.72 4.66 3.01
N PHE A 72 -0.48 4.21 1.79
CA PHE A 72 -0.32 2.83 1.41
C PHE A 72 0.98 2.62 0.63
N ALA A 73 1.73 1.59 1.00
CA ALA A 73 2.89 1.11 0.25
C ALA A 73 2.58 -0.29 -0.28
N ALA A 74 2.59 -0.44 -1.61
CA ALA A 74 2.29 -1.70 -2.25
C ALA A 74 3.42 -2.72 -2.12
N ALA A 75 3.07 -3.99 -1.94
CA ALA A 75 3.99 -5.11 -2.07
C ALA A 75 4.41 -5.25 -3.54
N PRO A 76 5.59 -5.79 -3.86
CA PRO A 76 6.03 -5.90 -5.26
C PRO A 76 5.14 -6.73 -6.17
N TYR A 77 4.98 -6.30 -7.43
CA TYR A 77 4.24 -7.08 -8.44
C TYR A 77 5.22 -7.87 -9.29
N ARG A 78 4.90 -9.13 -9.60
CA ARG A 78 5.68 -9.93 -10.55
C ARG A 78 5.02 -10.10 -11.92
N GLY A 79 4.00 -9.30 -12.26
CA GLY A 79 3.20 -9.50 -13.48
C GLY A 79 3.48 -8.57 -14.66
N GLY A 80 4.53 -7.75 -14.64
CA GLY A 80 4.84 -6.85 -15.75
C GLY A 80 6.33 -6.63 -15.93
N GLY A 81 6.93 -7.42 -16.83
CA GLY A 81 8.21 -7.16 -17.51
C GLY A 81 9.28 -6.41 -16.73
N ASP A 82 9.92 -7.07 -15.78
CA ASP A 82 11.34 -6.87 -15.47
C ASP A 82 11.87 -8.09 -14.70
N ILE A 83 13.00 -8.59 -15.20
CA ILE A 83 13.90 -9.59 -14.62
C ILE A 83 14.48 -9.16 -13.26
#